data_AF-A0A068C9H0-F1
#
_entry.id   AF-A0A068C9H0-F1
#
_cell.length_a   1.000
_cell.length_b   1.000
_cell.length_c   1.000
_cell.angle_alpha   90.00
_cell.angle_beta   90.00
_cell.angle_gamma   90.00
#
_symmetry.space_group_name_H-M   'P 1'
#
loop_
_entity.id
_entity.type
_entity.pdbx_description
1 polymer ?
#
loop_
_entity_poly.entity_id
_entity_poly.type
_entity_poly.pdbx_seq_one_letter_code
_entity_poly.pdbx_strand_id
1 'polypeptide(L)'
;LLMFDAFHDVAEKAKSGNAHAKAVVQSWADGEWFKKRPTLADKISLRVFKVTGETNTDDLSPAPDAWSRPDIPLHALAMLKMARDGIVPDVQGSIGPMKQIEEMRGQGFPIAYVGDVVGTGSSRKSATNSVLWFFGDDVPYVPNKRAGGFCFGTKIAPIFYNTMEDAGALPIEFDVSNINMGDVIDVYPYEGKVCKHDSDEVITTFEMKTPVLLDEVRAGGRIPLIIGRGLTSKARAELGLPAFDLFKTPDQPAESTKGFTLA
;
A
#
# COMPACT_ATOMS: atom_id res chain seq x y z
N LEU A 1 7.31 -11.23 13.27
CA LEU A 1 5.91 -10.74 13.44
C LEU A 1 4.93 -11.89 13.64
N LEU A 2 4.96 -12.91 12.77
CA LEU A 2 4.06 -14.06 12.80
C LEU A 2 4.36 -15.06 13.95
N MET A 3 4.55 -14.56 15.17
CA MET A 3 4.83 -15.37 16.36
C MET A 3 3.58 -16.06 16.89
N PHE A 4 2.42 -15.40 16.83
CA PHE A 4 1.15 -15.91 17.34
C PHE A 4 1.29 -16.52 18.75
N ASP A 5 0.86 -17.77 18.95
CA ASP A 5 0.94 -18.44 20.25
C ASP A 5 2.36 -18.84 20.64
N ALA A 6 3.28 -19.03 19.68
CA ALA A 6 4.70 -19.27 19.95
C ALA A 6 5.39 -18.08 20.67
N PHE A 7 4.69 -16.94 20.81
CA PHE A 7 5.08 -15.91 21.77
C PHE A 7 5.26 -16.47 23.18
N HIS A 8 4.35 -17.35 23.63
CA HIS A 8 4.35 -17.89 24.99
C HIS A 8 5.60 -18.73 25.26
N ASP A 9 6.06 -19.51 24.28
CA ASP A 9 7.29 -20.30 24.37
C ASP A 9 8.53 -19.42 24.59
N VAL A 10 8.56 -18.25 23.94
CA VAL A 10 9.65 -17.28 24.10
C VAL A 10 9.54 -16.57 25.46
N ALA A 11 8.33 -16.18 25.87
CA ALA A 11 8.08 -15.54 27.15
C ALA A 11 8.42 -16.46 28.34
N GLU A 12 8.08 -17.75 28.26
CA GLU A 12 8.43 -18.74 29.28
C GLU A 12 9.95 -18.86 29.44
N LYS A 13 10.68 -19.02 28.32
CA LYS A 13 12.16 -19.04 28.36
C LYS A 13 12.75 -17.76 28.97
N ALA A 14 12.15 -16.61 28.67
CA ALA A 14 12.58 -15.34 29.25
C ALA A 14 12.37 -15.32 30.78
N LYS A 15 11.21 -15.79 31.27
CA LYS A 15 10.91 -15.94 32.70
C LYS A 15 11.85 -16.91 33.40
N SER A 16 12.20 -18.03 32.74
CA SER A 16 13.17 -19.00 33.24
C SER A 16 14.62 -18.51 33.21
N GLY A 17 14.87 -17.24 32.84
CA GLY A 17 16.19 -16.60 32.95
C GLY A 17 17.01 -16.56 31.67
N ASN A 18 16.51 -17.04 30.53
CA ASN A 18 17.26 -17.01 29.27
C ASN A 18 17.46 -15.57 28.76
N ALA A 19 18.72 -15.12 28.68
CA ALA A 19 19.06 -13.75 28.29
C ALA A 19 18.65 -13.39 26.86
N HIS A 20 18.75 -14.33 25.91
CA HIS A 20 18.34 -14.10 24.51
C HIS A 20 16.83 -13.97 24.37
N ALA A 21 16.07 -14.82 25.08
CA ALA A 21 14.61 -14.74 25.09
C ALA A 21 14.14 -13.40 25.70
N LYS A 22 14.77 -12.95 26.79
CA LYS A 22 14.53 -11.62 27.38
C LYS A 22 14.77 -10.50 26.36
N ALA A 23 15.90 -10.55 25.64
CA ALA A 23 16.22 -9.56 24.62
C ALA A 23 15.18 -9.52 23.47
N VAL A 24 14.67 -10.69 23.06
CA VAL A 24 13.63 -10.77 22.03
C VAL A 24 12.31 -10.17 22.50
N VAL A 25 11.85 -10.50 23.72
CA VAL A 25 10.62 -9.91 24.29
C VAL A 25 10.75 -8.40 24.46
N GLN A 26 11.90 -7.92 24.94
CA GLN A 26 12.19 -6.49 25.05
C GLN A 26 12.16 -5.79 23.68
N SER A 27 12.80 -6.37 22.65
CA SER A 27 12.79 -5.84 21.28
C SER A 27 11.37 -5.71 20.72
N TRP A 28 10.49 -6.67 20.99
CA TRP A 28 9.06 -6.57 20.63
C TRP A 28 8.35 -5.46 21.40
N ALA A 29 8.59 -5.36 22.71
CA ALA A 29 7.98 -4.36 23.58
C ALA A 29 8.39 -2.92 23.23
N ASP A 30 9.60 -2.74 22.67
CA ASP A 30 10.13 -1.46 22.21
C ASP A 30 9.73 -1.12 20.77
N GLY A 31 9.06 -2.04 20.08
CA GLY A 31 8.58 -1.86 18.70
C GLY A 31 9.72 -1.78 17.68
N GLU A 32 10.86 -2.43 17.93
CA GLU A 32 12.03 -2.33 17.05
C GLU A 32 11.75 -2.79 15.62
N TRP A 33 10.88 -3.80 15.46
CA TRP A 33 10.46 -4.31 14.15
C TRP A 33 9.83 -3.22 13.27
N PHE A 34 9.20 -2.21 13.88
CA PHE A 34 8.59 -1.07 13.22
C PHE A 34 9.59 0.08 13.08
N LYS A 35 10.32 0.40 14.16
CA LYS A 35 11.31 1.48 14.18
C LYS A 35 12.44 1.31 13.18
N LYS A 36 12.88 0.05 12.95
CA LYS A 36 13.94 -0.28 11.98
C LYS A 36 13.51 -0.13 10.52
N ARG A 37 12.21 0.04 10.25
CA ARG A 37 11.69 0.30 8.90
C ARG A 37 11.73 1.79 8.60
N PRO A 38 12.11 2.21 7.38
CA PRO A 38 12.15 3.62 7.00
C PRO A 38 10.76 4.23 7.12
N THR A 39 10.71 5.48 7.59
CA THR A 39 9.50 6.28 7.50
C THR A 39 9.26 6.67 6.05
N LEU A 40 8.00 6.92 5.71
CA LEU A 40 7.67 7.54 4.43
C LEU A 40 8.36 8.91 4.35
N ALA A 41 8.88 9.28 3.18
CA ALA A 41 9.56 10.57 3.01
C ALA A 41 8.57 11.73 3.06
N ASP A 42 9.03 12.90 3.51
CA ASP A 42 8.20 14.12 3.54
C ASP A 42 7.76 14.58 2.15
N LYS A 43 8.62 14.31 1.16
CA LYS A 43 8.39 14.57 -0.26
C LYS A 43 8.73 13.32 -1.08
N ILE A 44 7.87 12.96 -2.01
CA ILE A 44 8.04 11.82 -2.91
C ILE A 44 7.82 12.29 -4.35
N SER A 45 8.87 12.25 -5.16
CA SER A 45 8.80 12.56 -6.58
C SER A 45 8.43 11.31 -7.38
N LEU A 46 7.34 11.37 -8.13
CA LEU A 46 6.72 10.22 -8.80
C LEU A 46 6.43 10.54 -10.26
N ARG A 47 6.71 9.58 -11.15
CA ARG A 47 6.21 9.62 -12.53
C ARG A 47 4.81 9.04 -12.59
N VAL A 48 3.94 9.69 -13.37
CA VAL A 48 2.53 9.32 -13.48
C VAL A 48 2.30 8.32 -14.61
N PHE A 49 1.75 7.15 -14.29
CA PHE A 49 1.10 6.24 -15.24
C PHE A 49 -0.42 6.47 -15.17
N LYS A 50 -0.95 7.32 -16.04
CA LYS A 50 -2.36 7.73 -16.03
C LYS A 50 -3.21 6.81 -16.91
N VAL A 51 -4.29 6.28 -16.35
CA VAL A 51 -5.37 5.61 -17.09
C VAL A 51 -6.62 6.47 -16.99
N THR A 52 -7.02 7.08 -18.10
CA THR A 52 -8.18 7.98 -18.16
C THR A 52 -9.50 7.21 -18.02
N GLY A 53 -10.50 7.86 -17.43
CA GLY A 53 -11.81 7.27 -17.15
C GLY A 53 -11.79 6.27 -15.99
N GLU A 54 -12.60 5.23 -16.14
CA GLU A 54 -12.75 4.18 -15.14
C GLU A 54 -11.81 3.01 -15.42
N THR A 55 -10.98 2.66 -14.43
CA THR A 55 -10.25 1.40 -14.36
C THR A 55 -11.08 0.39 -13.58
N ASN A 56 -11.67 -0.57 -14.29
CA ASN A 56 -12.29 -1.73 -13.65
C ASN A 56 -11.21 -2.75 -13.26
N THR A 57 -11.45 -3.54 -12.21
CA THR A 57 -10.57 -4.65 -11.85
C THR A 57 -10.40 -5.71 -12.96
N ASP A 58 -11.37 -5.86 -13.87
CA ASP A 58 -11.23 -6.68 -15.08
C ASP A 58 -10.19 -6.11 -16.06
N ASP A 59 -10.00 -4.79 -16.12
CA ASP A 59 -8.97 -4.18 -16.98
C ASP A 59 -7.57 -4.55 -16.48
N LEU A 60 -7.40 -4.71 -15.17
CA LEU A 60 -6.11 -5.02 -14.53
C LEU A 60 -5.85 -6.52 -14.38
N SER A 61 -6.91 -7.32 -14.34
CA SER A 61 -6.89 -8.76 -14.14
C SER A 61 -8.07 -9.39 -14.88
N PRO A 62 -8.00 -9.56 -16.21
CA PRO A 62 -9.14 -9.99 -17.02
C PRO A 62 -9.66 -11.38 -16.63
N ALA A 63 -10.98 -11.58 -16.75
CA ALA A 63 -11.61 -12.85 -16.41
C ALA A 63 -11.07 -14.08 -17.19
N PRO A 64 -10.78 -14.02 -18.51
CA PRO A 64 -10.23 -15.16 -19.25
C PRO A 64 -8.88 -15.66 -18.73
N ASP A 65 -8.13 -14.81 -18.04
CA ASP A 65 -6.79 -15.09 -17.52
C ASP A 65 -6.83 -15.47 -16.03
N ALA A 66 -8.02 -15.75 -15.48
CA ALA A 66 -8.19 -16.07 -14.07
C ALA A 66 -7.36 -17.29 -13.61
N TRP A 67 -7.06 -18.22 -14.53
CA TRP A 67 -6.27 -19.41 -14.28
C TRP A 67 -4.81 -19.10 -13.92
N SER A 68 -4.25 -17.99 -14.39
CA SER A 68 -2.85 -17.61 -14.13
C SER A 68 -2.66 -16.74 -12.89
N ARG A 69 -3.74 -16.30 -12.23
CA ARG A 69 -3.70 -15.39 -11.05
C ARG A 69 -2.70 -15.78 -9.95
N PRO A 70 -2.46 -17.07 -9.63
CA PRO A 70 -1.47 -17.44 -8.62
C PRO A 70 -0.02 -17.15 -9.03
N ASP A 71 0.27 -17.11 -10.33
CA ASP A 71 1.58 -16.76 -10.89
C ASP A 71 1.59 -15.25 -11.23
N ILE A 72 1.99 -14.42 -10.26
CA ILE A 72 1.91 -12.96 -10.36
C ILE A 72 2.67 -12.42 -11.58
N PRO A 73 3.95 -12.77 -11.83
CA PRO A 73 4.68 -12.29 -13.00
C PRO A 73 3.98 -12.64 -14.32
N LEU A 74 3.49 -13.88 -14.44
CA LEU A 74 2.78 -14.33 -15.64
C LEU A 74 1.45 -13.60 -15.81
N HIS A 75 0.64 -13.51 -14.75
CA HIS A 75 -0.68 -12.89 -14.80
C HIS A 75 -0.59 -11.39 -15.10
N ALA A 76 0.44 -10.71 -14.58
CA ALA A 76 0.65 -9.29 -14.79
C ALA A 76 0.80 -8.92 -16.28
N LEU A 77 1.25 -9.85 -17.14
CA LEU A 77 1.31 -9.62 -18.59
C LEU A 77 -0.06 -9.31 -19.19
N ALA A 78 -1.16 -9.76 -18.59
CA ALA A 78 -2.52 -9.53 -19.07
C ALA A 78 -3.11 -8.17 -18.63
N MET A 79 -2.42 -7.42 -17.76
CA MET A 79 -2.87 -6.12 -17.26
C MET A 79 -3.00 -5.12 -18.40
N LEU A 80 -4.18 -4.50 -18.57
CA LEU A 80 -4.47 -3.51 -19.61
C LEU A 80 -4.19 -4.02 -21.04
N LYS A 81 -4.42 -5.31 -21.30
CA LYS A 81 -4.22 -5.93 -22.62
C LYS A 81 -5.23 -5.51 -23.70
N MET A 82 -6.29 -4.80 -23.32
CA MET A 82 -7.25 -4.22 -24.25
C MET A 82 -6.94 -2.74 -24.42
N ALA A 83 -6.66 -2.31 -25.66
CA ALA A 83 -6.38 -0.91 -25.96
C ALA A 83 -7.48 0.04 -25.44
N ARG A 84 -7.03 1.18 -24.91
CA ARG A 84 -7.85 2.32 -24.50
C ARG A 84 -7.06 3.61 -24.69
N ASP A 85 -7.72 4.74 -24.50
CA ASP A 85 -7.05 6.04 -24.62
C ASP A 85 -5.80 6.12 -23.74
N GLY A 86 -4.68 6.56 -24.33
CA GLY A 86 -3.37 6.63 -23.69
C GLY A 86 -2.66 5.28 -23.39
N ILE A 87 -3.29 4.13 -23.64
CA ILE A 87 -2.74 2.80 -23.32
C ILE A 87 -2.70 1.91 -24.56
N VAL A 88 -1.48 1.54 -24.96
CA VAL A 88 -1.23 0.71 -26.14
C VAL A 88 -0.65 -0.63 -25.70
N PRO A 89 -1.43 -1.73 -25.77
CA PRO A 89 -0.92 -3.06 -25.43
C PRO A 89 0.13 -3.52 -26.44
N ASP A 90 1.15 -4.24 -25.97
CA ASP A 90 2.19 -4.83 -26.82
C ASP A 90 1.59 -5.84 -27.80
N VAL A 91 0.58 -6.60 -27.35
CA VAL A 91 -0.20 -7.52 -28.19
C VAL A 91 -1.68 -7.41 -27.78
N GLN A 92 -2.50 -6.79 -28.63
CA GLN A 92 -3.93 -6.58 -28.39
C GLN A 92 -4.64 -7.87 -27.96
N GLY A 93 -5.30 -7.82 -26.80
CA GLY A 93 -6.06 -8.94 -26.21
C GLY A 93 -5.21 -10.00 -25.51
N SER A 94 -3.88 -9.88 -25.51
CA SER A 94 -2.96 -10.89 -24.94
C SER A 94 -1.93 -10.31 -23.98
N ILE A 95 -1.18 -9.28 -24.39
CA ILE A 95 -0.10 -8.69 -23.59
C ILE A 95 -0.34 -7.19 -23.45
N GLY A 96 -0.34 -6.70 -22.22
CA GLY A 96 -0.47 -5.30 -21.84
C GLY A 96 0.65 -4.38 -22.33
N PRO A 97 0.67 -3.13 -21.87
CA PRO A 97 1.58 -2.08 -22.35
C PRO A 97 3.00 -2.21 -21.76
N MET A 98 3.65 -3.37 -21.92
CA MET A 98 4.93 -3.67 -21.28
C MET A 98 6.04 -2.72 -21.74
N LYS A 99 6.09 -2.40 -23.04
CA LYS A 99 7.06 -1.44 -23.59
C LYS A 99 6.88 -0.04 -23.02
N GLN A 100 5.64 0.43 -22.93
CA GLN A 100 5.32 1.75 -22.37
C GLN A 100 5.73 1.83 -20.89
N ILE A 101 5.44 0.79 -20.11
CA ILE A 101 5.85 0.70 -18.70
C ILE A 101 7.37 0.71 -18.57
N GLU A 102 8.08 -0.06 -19.39
CA GLU A 102 9.55 -0.15 -19.33
C GLU A 102 10.23 1.15 -19.77
N GLU A 103 9.73 1.80 -20.82
CA GLU A 103 10.19 3.12 -21.24
C GLU A 103 10.05 4.14 -20.10
N MET A 104 8.91 4.15 -19.41
CA MET A 104 8.68 5.04 -18.27
C MET A 104 9.60 4.74 -17.08
N ARG A 105 9.96 3.48 -16.83
CA ARG A 105 10.94 3.12 -15.79
C ARG A 105 12.34 3.63 -16.14
N GLY A 106 12.70 3.58 -17.43
CA GLY A 106 14.00 4.07 -17.92
C GLY A 106 14.21 5.58 -17.75
N GLN A 107 13.14 6.33 -17.52
CA GLN A 107 13.18 7.79 -17.40
C GLN A 107 13.36 8.28 -15.93
N GLY A 108 13.59 7.38 -14.95
CA GLY A 108 13.83 7.71 -13.53
C GLY A 108 12.56 7.91 -12.68
N PHE A 109 12.68 8.05 -11.36
CA PHE A 109 11.56 8.10 -10.40
C PHE A 109 10.70 6.82 -10.29
N PRO A 110 10.15 6.51 -9.11
CA PRO A 110 9.09 5.52 -8.99
C PRO A 110 7.84 5.94 -9.76
N ILE A 111 7.07 4.96 -10.22
CA ILE A 111 5.84 5.20 -10.99
C ILE A 111 4.62 5.08 -10.08
N ALA A 112 3.68 6.02 -10.19
CA ALA A 112 2.36 5.95 -9.56
C ALA A 112 1.30 5.55 -10.57
N TYR A 113 0.42 4.61 -10.20
CA TYR A 113 -0.79 4.33 -10.97
C TYR A 113 -1.82 5.41 -10.67
N VAL A 114 -2.30 6.11 -11.69
CA VAL A 114 -3.25 7.23 -11.54
C VAL A 114 -4.47 7.00 -12.42
N GLY A 115 -5.69 7.19 -11.91
CA GLY A 115 -6.90 7.12 -12.74
C GLY A 115 -8.04 7.94 -12.17
N ASP A 116 -9.04 8.28 -12.98
CA ASP A 116 -10.15 9.12 -12.51
C ASP A 116 -11.04 8.35 -11.52
N VAL A 117 -11.41 7.13 -11.89
CA VAL A 117 -12.07 6.16 -11.02
C VAL A 117 -11.31 4.84 -11.07
N VAL A 118 -10.84 4.33 -9.92
CA VAL A 118 -9.93 3.18 -9.86
C VAL A 118 -10.50 2.02 -9.05
N GLY A 119 -10.42 0.82 -9.62
CA GLY A 119 -10.61 -0.43 -8.91
C GLY A 119 -12.06 -0.86 -8.71
N THR A 120 -12.98 -0.37 -9.54
CA THR A 120 -14.39 -0.79 -9.52
C THR A 120 -14.55 -2.26 -9.91
N GLY A 121 -15.73 -2.80 -9.64
CA GLY A 121 -16.08 -4.18 -9.97
C GLY A 121 -15.73 -5.16 -8.86
N SER A 122 -15.35 -6.38 -9.25
CA SER A 122 -15.21 -7.50 -8.33
C SER A 122 -13.98 -7.40 -7.43
N SER A 123 -14.07 -7.98 -6.23
CA SER A 123 -12.90 -8.20 -5.38
C SER A 123 -11.96 -9.24 -6.00
N ARG A 124 -10.86 -8.80 -6.60
CA ARG A 124 -9.79 -9.68 -7.08
C ARG A 124 -8.43 -9.12 -6.74
N LYS A 125 -7.75 -9.75 -5.79
CA LYS A 125 -6.40 -9.35 -5.37
C LYS A 125 -5.37 -9.37 -6.51
N SER A 126 -5.61 -10.16 -7.55
CA SER A 126 -4.78 -10.21 -8.74
C SER A 126 -4.67 -8.87 -9.47
N ALA A 127 -5.71 -8.02 -9.46
CA ALA A 127 -5.64 -6.67 -10.03
C ALA A 127 -4.57 -5.82 -9.31
N THR A 128 -4.61 -5.78 -7.98
CA THR A 128 -3.57 -5.14 -7.16
C THR A 128 -2.21 -5.79 -7.40
N ASN A 129 -2.12 -7.12 -7.45
CA ASN A 129 -0.84 -7.79 -7.67
C ASN A 129 -0.22 -7.40 -9.02
N SER A 130 -1.00 -7.29 -10.10
CA SER A 130 -0.51 -6.84 -11.41
C SER A 130 0.03 -5.41 -11.35
N VAL A 131 -0.72 -4.48 -10.74
CA VAL A 131 -0.28 -3.07 -10.57
C VAL A 131 1.03 -3.02 -9.77
N LEU A 132 1.09 -3.70 -8.63
CA LEU A 132 2.28 -3.69 -7.77
C LEU A 132 3.46 -4.47 -8.35
N TRP A 133 3.21 -5.45 -9.20
CA TRP A 133 4.29 -6.11 -9.95
C TRP A 133 5.04 -5.09 -10.82
N PHE A 134 4.32 -4.15 -11.44
CA PHE A 134 4.96 -3.15 -12.27
C PHE A 134 5.46 -1.93 -11.50
N PHE A 135 4.77 -1.50 -10.45
CA PHE A 135 4.99 -0.20 -9.81
C PHE A 135 5.30 -0.26 -8.31
N GLY A 136 5.39 -1.46 -7.74
CA GLY A 136 5.80 -1.69 -6.36
C GLY A 136 7.26 -2.10 -6.24
N ASP A 137 7.66 -2.38 -5.00
CA ASP A 137 9.00 -2.74 -4.58
C ASP A 137 9.13 -4.25 -4.36
N ASP A 138 10.34 -4.77 -4.58
CA ASP A 138 10.67 -6.16 -4.23
C ASP A 138 10.59 -6.37 -2.71
N VAL A 139 10.02 -7.51 -2.32
CA VAL A 139 9.96 -7.91 -0.91
C VAL A 139 11.17 -8.82 -0.62
N PRO A 140 12.06 -8.44 0.32
CA PRO A 140 13.25 -9.23 0.62
C PRO A 140 12.90 -10.69 0.93
N TYR A 141 13.58 -11.61 0.25
CA TYR A 141 13.43 -13.06 0.41
C TYR A 141 12.04 -13.64 0.06
N VAL A 142 11.17 -12.88 -0.59
CA VAL A 142 9.86 -13.35 -1.06
C VAL A 142 9.81 -13.26 -2.60
N PRO A 143 10.01 -14.37 -3.32
CA PRO A 143 10.06 -14.35 -4.78
C PRO A 143 8.69 -14.06 -5.40
N ASN A 144 8.71 -13.51 -6.62
CA ASN A 144 7.53 -13.33 -7.48
C ASN A 144 6.39 -12.55 -6.81
N LYS A 145 6.71 -11.66 -5.87
CA LYS A 145 5.74 -10.80 -5.20
C LYS A 145 6.35 -9.44 -4.92
N ARG A 146 5.58 -8.40 -5.19
CA ARG A 146 5.89 -7.01 -4.86
C ARG A 146 4.86 -6.43 -3.91
N ALA A 147 5.25 -5.38 -3.22
CA ALA A 147 4.46 -4.64 -2.23
C ALA A 147 4.77 -3.14 -2.35
N GLY A 148 4.19 -2.28 -1.52
CA GLY A 148 4.47 -0.85 -1.62
C GLY A 148 3.80 -0.21 -2.83
N GLY A 149 4.41 0.81 -3.41
CA GLY A 149 3.89 1.53 -4.58
C GLY A 149 2.81 2.56 -4.26
N PHE A 150 2.41 3.31 -5.29
CA PHE A 150 1.55 4.49 -5.17
C PHE A 150 0.34 4.36 -6.11
N CYS A 151 -0.84 4.66 -5.59
CA CYS A 151 -2.09 4.59 -6.36
C CYS A 151 -2.97 5.78 -6.04
N PHE A 152 -3.25 6.60 -7.04
CA PHE A 152 -4.02 7.81 -6.88
C PHE A 152 -5.24 7.82 -7.78
N GLY A 153 -6.30 8.45 -7.32
CA GLY A 153 -7.43 8.74 -8.19
C GLY A 153 -8.42 9.70 -7.58
N THR A 154 -9.26 10.30 -8.41
CA THR A 154 -10.37 11.14 -7.92
C THR A 154 -11.33 10.30 -7.09
N LYS A 155 -11.51 9.02 -7.49
CA LYS A 155 -12.20 8.02 -6.69
C LYS A 155 -11.51 6.66 -6.74
N ILE A 156 -11.41 6.00 -5.61
CA ILE A 156 -10.91 4.62 -5.48
C ILE A 156 -12.01 3.78 -4.83
N ALA A 157 -12.38 2.66 -5.47
CA ALA A 157 -13.39 1.77 -4.92
C ALA A 157 -12.94 1.21 -3.55
N PRO A 158 -13.82 1.16 -2.52
CA PRO A 158 -13.41 0.82 -1.15
C PRO A 158 -12.67 -0.51 -1.00
N ILE A 159 -13.10 -1.55 -1.74
CA ILE A 159 -12.45 -2.87 -1.69
C ILE A 159 -11.04 -2.80 -2.28
N PHE A 160 -10.86 -2.09 -3.38
CA PHE A 160 -9.56 -1.93 -4.00
C PHE A 160 -8.63 -1.09 -3.13
N TYR A 161 -9.14 0.00 -2.55
CA TYR A 161 -8.42 0.82 -1.55
C TYR A 161 -7.86 -0.05 -0.42
N ASN A 162 -8.73 -0.86 0.20
CA ASN A 162 -8.34 -1.77 1.28
C ASN A 162 -7.30 -2.82 0.82
N THR A 163 -7.40 -3.29 -0.43
CA THR A 163 -6.44 -4.26 -0.97
C THR A 163 -5.06 -3.64 -1.20
N MET A 164 -5.01 -2.36 -1.58
CA MET A 164 -3.78 -1.59 -1.76
C MET A 164 -3.08 -1.32 -0.41
N GLU A 165 -3.81 -0.82 0.60
CA GLU A 165 -3.25 -0.59 1.95
C GLU A 165 -2.79 -1.90 2.62
N ASP A 166 -3.52 -3.01 2.43
CA ASP A 166 -3.12 -4.34 2.93
C ASP A 166 -1.82 -4.83 2.28
N ALA A 167 -1.55 -4.41 1.05
CA ALA A 167 -0.34 -4.73 0.31
C ALA A 167 0.82 -3.74 0.56
N GLY A 168 0.64 -2.76 1.45
CA GLY A 168 1.66 -1.77 1.79
C GLY A 168 1.76 -0.60 0.82
N ALA A 169 0.88 -0.52 -0.17
CA ALA A 169 0.79 0.62 -1.07
C ALA A 169 0.22 1.85 -0.35
N LEU A 170 0.42 3.02 -0.95
CA LEU A 170 -0.19 4.28 -0.52
C LEU A 170 -1.34 4.67 -1.48
N PRO A 171 -2.58 4.22 -1.22
CA PRO A 171 -3.75 4.71 -1.94
C PRO A 171 -4.19 6.08 -1.40
N ILE A 172 -4.38 7.08 -2.28
CA ILE A 172 -4.89 8.41 -1.90
C ILE A 172 -5.96 8.86 -2.89
N GLU A 173 -7.07 9.39 -2.38
CA GLU A 173 -8.09 10.04 -3.19
C GLU A 173 -7.82 11.55 -3.30
N PHE A 174 -7.63 12.08 -4.51
CA PHE A 174 -7.52 13.51 -4.80
C PHE A 174 -7.84 13.81 -6.26
N ASP A 175 -8.15 15.07 -6.60
CA ASP A 175 -8.45 15.43 -7.98
C ASP A 175 -7.22 15.24 -8.90
N VAL A 176 -7.37 14.35 -9.88
CA VAL A 176 -6.33 14.01 -10.87
C VAL A 176 -6.63 14.56 -12.27
N SER A 177 -7.55 15.51 -12.39
CA SER A 177 -7.96 16.13 -13.66
C SER A 177 -6.80 16.83 -14.40
N ASN A 178 -5.92 17.47 -13.64
CA ASN A 178 -4.74 18.19 -14.15
C ASN A 178 -3.45 17.36 -14.12
N ILE A 179 -3.56 16.03 -14.06
CA ILE A 179 -2.43 15.10 -14.01
C ILE A 179 -2.47 14.17 -15.23
N ASN A 180 -1.43 14.22 -16.05
CA ASN A 180 -1.34 13.53 -17.33
C ASN A 180 -0.32 12.38 -17.31
N MET A 181 -0.42 11.48 -18.29
CA MET A 181 0.55 10.42 -18.51
C MET A 181 1.97 11.00 -18.67
N GLY A 182 2.94 10.48 -17.92
CA GLY A 182 4.34 10.86 -17.99
C GLY A 182 4.73 12.08 -17.15
N ASP A 183 3.76 12.83 -16.60
CA ASP A 183 4.03 13.93 -15.67
C ASP A 183 4.87 13.45 -14.49
N VAL A 184 5.73 14.33 -13.97
CA VAL A 184 6.42 14.13 -12.69
C VAL A 184 5.78 15.05 -11.66
N ILE A 185 5.35 14.47 -10.54
CA ILE A 185 4.68 15.17 -9.43
C ILE A 185 5.44 14.96 -8.13
N ASP A 186 5.41 15.95 -7.25
CA ASP A 186 5.90 15.87 -5.88
C ASP A 186 4.72 15.72 -4.92
N VAL A 187 4.62 14.55 -4.28
CA VAL A 187 3.59 14.27 -3.27
C VAL A 187 4.18 14.54 -1.89
N TYR A 188 3.45 15.30 -1.07
CA TYR A 188 3.80 15.60 0.32
C TYR A 188 2.80 14.92 1.27
N PRO A 189 3.06 13.66 1.70
CA PRO A 189 2.06 12.85 2.42
C PRO A 189 1.63 13.43 3.77
N TYR A 190 2.52 14.16 4.43
CA TYR A 190 2.28 14.76 5.73
C TYR A 190 1.62 16.15 5.65
N GLU A 191 1.81 16.86 4.53
CA GLU A 191 1.21 18.18 4.28
C GLU A 191 -0.12 18.10 3.54
N GLY A 192 -0.44 16.95 2.92
CA GLY A 192 -1.71 16.77 2.20
C GLY A 192 -1.76 17.57 0.89
N LYS A 193 -0.65 17.64 0.14
CA LYS A 193 -0.59 18.36 -1.14
C LYS A 193 0.22 17.63 -2.19
N VAL A 194 -0.10 17.92 -3.45
CA VAL A 194 0.63 17.47 -4.64
C VAL A 194 1.04 18.71 -5.43
N CYS A 195 2.33 18.82 -5.72
CA CYS A 195 2.89 19.89 -6.52
C CYS A 195 3.43 19.36 -7.85
N LYS A 196 3.56 20.24 -8.83
CA LYS A 196 4.35 19.96 -10.03
C LYS A 196 5.83 19.79 -9.64
N HIS A 197 6.50 18.79 -10.19
CA HIS A 197 7.93 18.58 -9.89
C HIS A 197 8.77 19.81 -10.25
N ASP A 198 9.78 20.10 -9.43
CA ASP A 198 10.65 21.29 -9.54
C ASP A 198 9.91 22.65 -9.50
N SER A 199 8.73 22.68 -8.89
CA SER A 199 7.92 23.88 -8.72
C SER A 199 7.17 23.89 -7.38
N ASP A 200 6.84 25.09 -6.90
CA ASP A 200 5.93 25.28 -5.75
C ASP A 200 4.45 25.32 -6.18
N GLU A 201 4.18 25.13 -7.48
CA GLU A 201 2.83 25.09 -8.03
C GLU A 201 2.06 23.88 -7.50
N VAL A 202 1.08 24.15 -6.62
CA VAL A 202 0.16 23.15 -6.09
C VAL A 202 -0.83 22.76 -7.17
N ILE A 203 -0.82 21.48 -7.56
CA ILE A 203 -1.77 20.89 -8.50
C ILE A 203 -3.09 20.59 -7.77
N THR A 204 -2.99 19.99 -6.59
CA THR A 204 -4.15 19.59 -5.78
C THR A 204 -3.77 19.38 -4.32
N THR A 205 -4.78 19.32 -3.45
CA THR A 205 -4.65 19.02 -2.01
C THR A 205 -5.52 17.84 -1.64
N PHE A 206 -5.17 17.14 -0.57
CA PHE A 206 -5.87 15.95 -0.12
C PHE A 206 -5.81 15.78 1.39
N GLU A 207 -6.78 15.04 1.92
CA GLU A 207 -6.76 14.57 3.29
C GLU A 207 -6.56 13.05 3.29
N MET A 208 -5.70 12.58 4.19
CA MET A 208 -5.57 11.15 4.42
C MET A 208 -6.85 10.62 5.07
N LYS A 209 -7.41 9.55 4.52
CA LYS A 209 -8.61 8.88 5.09
C LYS A 209 -8.44 8.52 6.57
N THR A 210 -7.20 8.21 6.96
CA THR A 210 -6.82 8.02 8.36
C THR A 210 -5.33 8.30 8.52
N PRO A 211 -4.89 8.93 9.63
CA PRO A 211 -3.47 9.11 9.91
C PRO A 211 -2.73 7.77 10.07
N VAL A 212 -3.45 6.68 10.37
CA VAL A 212 -2.91 5.31 10.55
C VAL A 212 -2.29 4.78 9.25
N LEU A 213 -2.75 5.23 8.08
CA LEU A 213 -2.25 4.77 6.77
C LEU A 213 -0.73 4.92 6.64
N LEU A 214 -0.15 5.97 7.24
CA LEU A 214 1.30 6.19 7.22
C LEU A 214 2.07 5.12 8.00
N ASP A 215 1.50 4.63 9.11
CA ASP A 215 2.07 3.50 9.84
C ASP A 215 1.90 2.18 9.05
N GLU A 216 0.79 2.03 8.32
CA GLU A 216 0.53 0.85 7.49
C GLU A 216 1.57 0.73 6.39
N VAL A 217 1.82 1.81 5.66
CA VAL A 217 2.88 1.88 4.63
C VAL A 217 4.24 1.57 5.24
N ARG A 218 4.59 2.20 6.36
CA ARG A 218 5.86 1.93 7.06
C ARG A 218 5.99 0.47 7.47
N ALA A 219 4.93 -0.17 7.94
CA ALA A 219 4.92 -1.58 8.32
C ALA A 219 5.01 -2.55 7.12
N GLY A 220 4.87 -2.06 5.89
CA GLY A 220 4.77 -2.88 4.69
C GLY A 220 3.37 -3.45 4.46
N GLY A 221 2.36 -2.80 5.00
CA GLY A 221 0.94 -3.13 4.88
C GLY A 221 0.18 -3.04 6.20
N ARG A 222 -1.13 -2.83 6.10
CA ARG A 222 -2.05 -2.83 7.24
C ARG A 222 -2.03 -4.15 8.02
N ILE A 223 -2.00 -5.29 7.34
CA ILE A 223 -1.95 -6.61 7.99
C ILE A 223 -0.68 -6.78 8.84
N PRO A 224 0.55 -6.58 8.31
CA PRO A 224 1.76 -6.54 9.13
C PRO A 224 1.70 -5.57 10.32
N LEU A 225 1.12 -4.37 10.13
CA LEU A 225 0.96 -3.39 11.21
C LEU A 225 0.11 -3.95 12.35
N ILE A 226 -1.07 -4.50 12.05
CA ILE A 226 -2.00 -5.03 13.06
C ILE A 226 -1.33 -6.16 13.85
N ILE A 227 -0.68 -7.10 13.16
CA ILE A 227 -0.01 -8.24 13.80
C ILE A 227 1.16 -7.75 14.68
N GLY A 228 2.00 -6.87 14.13
CA GLY A 228 3.17 -6.36 14.86
C GLY A 228 2.79 -5.48 16.04
N ARG A 229 1.76 -4.64 15.91
CA ARG A 229 1.19 -3.84 17.01
C ARG A 229 0.67 -4.73 18.12
N GLY A 230 -0.09 -5.78 17.78
CA GLY A 230 -0.56 -6.77 18.75
C GLY A 230 0.59 -7.49 19.47
N LEU A 231 1.64 -7.87 18.74
CA LEU A 231 2.85 -8.48 19.31
C LEU A 231 3.56 -7.54 20.29
N THR A 232 3.72 -6.26 19.93
CA THR A 232 4.29 -5.24 20.81
C THR A 232 3.45 -5.06 22.07
N SER A 233 2.13 -4.91 21.95
CA SER A 233 1.24 -4.77 23.12
C SER A 233 1.32 -5.99 24.05
N LYS A 234 1.32 -7.21 23.50
CA LYS A 234 1.45 -8.44 24.29
C LYS A 234 2.79 -8.52 25.02
N ALA A 235 3.89 -8.17 24.35
CA ALA A 235 5.21 -8.13 24.97
C ALA A 235 5.31 -7.10 26.10
N ARG A 236 4.70 -5.92 25.93
CA ARG A 236 4.67 -4.88 26.98
C ARG A 236 3.87 -5.31 28.20
N ALA A 237 2.71 -5.92 27.99
CA ALA A 237 1.90 -6.48 29.08
C ALA A 237 2.69 -7.56 29.85
N GLU A 238 3.39 -8.45 29.14
CA GLU A 238 4.24 -9.48 29.74
C GLU A 238 5.39 -8.91 30.60
N LEU A 239 5.92 -7.75 30.21
CA LEU A 239 6.96 -7.04 30.96
C LEU A 239 6.42 -6.07 32.01
N GLY A 240 5.09 -5.96 32.18
CA GLY A 240 4.47 -5.00 33.10
C GLY A 240 4.69 -3.53 32.70
N LEU A 241 4.93 -3.26 31.41
CA LEU A 241 5.16 -1.91 30.88
C LEU A 241 3.82 -1.22 30.53
N PRO A 242 3.73 0.12 30.66
CA PRO A 242 2.51 0.86 30.34
C PRO A 242 2.20 0.83 28.84
N ALA A 243 1.02 1.34 28.46
CA ALA A 243 0.62 1.55 27.07
C ALA A 243 1.68 2.34 26.28
N PHE A 244 1.75 2.13 24.97
CA PHE A 244 2.82 2.61 24.12
C PHE A 244 2.31 3.50 23.00
N ASP A 245 2.78 4.74 22.98
CA ASP A 245 2.38 5.75 22.00
C ASP A 245 3.30 5.74 20.75
N LEU A 246 3.69 4.56 20.29
CA LEU A 246 4.52 4.43 19.09
C LEU A 246 3.71 4.47 17.79
N PHE A 247 2.46 4.02 17.85
CA PHE A 247 1.63 3.83 16.68
C PHE A 247 0.48 4.82 16.68
N LYS A 248 0.22 5.42 15.52
CA LYS A 248 -0.95 6.27 15.30
C LYS A 248 -2.23 5.49 15.55
N THR A 249 -3.18 6.15 16.19
CA THR A 249 -4.52 5.63 16.47
C THR A 249 -5.54 6.30 15.55
N PRO A 250 -6.65 5.62 15.22
CA PRO A 250 -7.78 6.27 14.57
C PRO A 250 -8.34 7.40 15.44
N ASP A 251 -8.87 8.43 14.79
CA ASP A 251 -9.59 9.50 15.48
C ASP A 251 -10.81 8.92 16.19
N GLN A 252 -11.02 9.34 17.45
CA GLN A 252 -12.20 8.94 18.18
C GLN A 252 -13.40 9.75 17.67
N PRO A 253 -14.54 9.09 17.37
CA PRO A 253 -15.75 9.82 17.01
C PRO A 253 -16.15 10.75 18.16
N ALA A 254 -16.70 11.92 17.83
CA ALA A 254 -17.22 12.84 18.82
C ALA A 254 -18.30 12.16 19.69
N GLU A 255 -18.33 12.49 20.98
CA GLU A 255 -19.38 11.98 21.87
C GLU A 255 -20.77 12.31 21.31
N SER A 256 -21.63 11.29 21.27
CA SER A 256 -22.95 11.39 20.70
C SER A 256 -23.96 10.66 21.57
N THR A 257 -25.08 11.31 21.83
CA THR A 257 -26.25 10.72 22.50
C THR A 257 -27.21 10.03 21.54
N LYS A 258 -26.92 10.07 20.23
CA LYS A 258 -27.74 9.41 19.19
C LYS A 258 -27.53 7.89 19.28
N GLY A 259 -28.61 7.14 19.03
CA GLY A 259 -28.54 5.68 18.91
C GLY A 259 -27.75 5.22 17.67
N PHE A 260 -27.44 3.93 17.61
CA PHE A 260 -26.74 3.32 16.49
C PHE A 260 -27.72 2.90 15.39
N THR A 261 -27.29 2.94 14.13
CA THR A 261 -27.99 2.26 13.03
C THR A 261 -27.77 0.76 13.12
N LEU A 262 -28.51 -0.02 12.32
CA LEU A 262 -28.35 -1.48 12.28
C LEU A 262 -27.00 -1.95 11.71
N ALA A 263 -26.38 -1.15 10.86
CA ALA A 263 -25.16 -1.45 10.12
C ALA A 263 -23.89 -1.11 10.91
#